data_AF-A0A3D5VEC0-F1
#
_entry.id   AF-A0A3D5VEC0-F1
#
_cell.length_a   1.000
_cell.length_b   1.000
_cell.length_c   1.000
_cell.angle_alpha   90.00
_cell.angle_beta   90.00
_cell.angle_gamma   90.00
#
_symmetry.space_group_name_H-M   'P 1'
#
loop_
_entity.id
_entity.type
_entity.pdbx_description
1 polymer ?
#
loop_
_entity_poly.entity_id
_entity_poly.type
_entity_poly.pdbx_seq_one_letter_code
_entity_poly.pdbx_strand_id
1 'polypeptide(L)' 'VCDLLLVVGSSLEVAPVCWLVPAASRLAIINMGETQCDDMAEVLIRGKAGEILTDLVKEAEGLQRQP' A
#
# COMPACT_ATOMS: atom_id res chain seq x y z
N VAL A 1 10.32 3.01 -13.21
CA VAL A 1 8.89 2.68 -13.14
C VAL A 1 8.75 1.45 -12.24
N CYS A 2 7.80 1.43 -11.32
CA CYS A 2 7.51 0.26 -10.48
C CYS A 2 6.18 -0.37 -10.91
N ASP A 3 6.07 -1.68 -10.72
CA ASP A 3 4.83 -2.41 -10.99
C ASP A 3 3.80 -2.25 -9.87
N LEU A 4 4.27 -1.96 -8.65
CA LEU A 4 3.46 -1.72 -7.46
C LEU A 4 4.11 -0.64 -6.58
N LEU A 5 3.30 0.34 -6.15
CA LEU A 5 3.61 1.26 -5.06
C LEU A 5 2.78 0.88 -3.84
N LEU A 6 3.45 0.44 -2.77
CA LEU A 6 2.82 0.14 -1.48
C LEU A 6 3.05 1.31 -0.51
N VAL A 7 1.99 2.03 -0.17
CA VAL A 7 2.01 3.13 0.79
C VAL A 7 1.63 2.61 2.17
N VAL A 8 2.48 2.86 3.17
CA VAL A 8 2.27 2.38 4.54
C VAL A 8 2.36 3.56 5.51
N GLY A 9 1.27 3.82 6.25
CA GLY A 9 1.26 4.80 7.34
C GLY A 9 1.55 6.25 6.93
N SER A 10 1.12 6.67 5.72
CA SER A 10 1.31 8.03 5.21
C SER A 10 -0.02 8.65 4.80
N SER A 11 -0.24 9.93 5.13
CA SER A 11 -1.40 10.70 4.66
C SER A 11 -1.28 11.17 3.20
N LEU A 12 -0.09 11.04 2.60
CA LEU A 12 0.22 11.52 1.25
C LEU A 12 -0.10 13.01 1.01
N GLU A 13 -0.04 13.84 2.05
CA GLU A 13 -0.30 15.29 1.95
C GLU A 13 0.93 16.11 1.55
N VAL A 14 2.12 15.55 1.76
CA VAL A 14 3.38 16.28 1.63
C VAL A 14 4.12 15.89 0.36
N ALA A 15 4.40 16.88 -0.47
CA ALA A 15 5.28 16.76 -1.63
C ALA A 15 6.75 16.57 -1.20
N PRO A 16 7.57 15.82 -1.97
CA PRO A 16 7.29 15.29 -3.30
C PRO A 16 6.71 13.87 -3.31
N VAL A 17 6.56 13.21 -2.15
CA VAL A 17 6.21 11.77 -2.10
C VAL A 17 4.82 11.49 -2.70
N CYS A 18 3.85 12.38 -2.47
CA CYS A 18 2.52 12.25 -3.06
C CYS A 18 2.51 12.25 -4.60
N TRP A 19 3.52 12.85 -5.24
CA TRP A 19 3.66 12.85 -6.70
C TRP A 19 4.07 11.50 -7.28
N LEU A 20 4.47 10.54 -6.44
CA LEU A 20 4.74 9.17 -6.89
C LEU A 20 3.45 8.41 -7.21
N VAL A 21 2.33 8.77 -6.59
CA VAL A 21 1.06 8.04 -6.72
C VAL A 21 0.55 8.04 -8.16
N PRO A 22 0.45 9.18 -8.86
CA PRO A 22 -0.01 9.18 -10.25
C PRO A 22 0.96 8.52 -11.23
N ALA A 23 2.23 8.32 -10.84
CA ALA A 23 3.25 7.67 -11.66
C ALA A 23 3.34 6.15 -11.42
N ALA A 24 2.63 5.61 -10.43
CA ALA A 24 2.64 4.19 -10.11
C ALA A 24 1.72 3.40 -11.04
N SER A 25 2.16 2.22 -11.49
CA SER A 25 1.33 1.33 -12.31
C SER A 25 0.16 0.75 -11.52
N ARG A 26 0.40 0.40 -10.25
CA ARG A 26 -0.60 -0.07 -9.29
C ARG A 26 -0.32 0.53 -7.92
N LEU A 27 -1.40 0.84 -7.18
CA LEU A 27 -1.32 1.46 -5.85
C LEU A 27 -2.03 0.60 -4.82
N ALA A 28 -1.33 0.28 -3.74
CA ALA A 28 -1.90 -0.30 -2.53
C ALA A 28 -1.60 0.60 -1.33
N ILE A 29 -2.59 0.85 -0.48
CA ILE A 29 -2.46 1.72 0.70
C ILE A 29 -2.85 0.94 1.96
N ILE A 30 -1.98 0.99 2.96
CA ILE A 30 -2.22 0.52 4.32
C ILE A 30 -2.05 1.70 5.26
N ASN A 31 -3.15 2.24 5.77
CA ASN A 31 -3.10 3.37 6.70
C ASN A 31 -4.26 3.32 7.68
N MET A 32 -4.05 3.73 8.94
CA MET A 32 -5.15 3.78 9.92
C MET A 32 -6.14 4.89 9.61
N GLY A 33 -5.65 6.01 9.05
CA GLY A 33 -6.46 7.16 8.66
C GLY A 33 -6.65 7.26 7.15
N GLU A 34 -7.41 8.28 6.75
CA GLU A 34 -7.57 8.69 5.36
C GLU A 34 -6.25 9.19 4.77
N THR A 35 -6.17 9.18 3.44
CA THR A 35 -5.02 9.56 2.63
C THR A 35 -5.52 10.35 1.42
N GLN A 36 -4.76 11.35 0.97
CA GLN A 36 -5.17 12.22 -0.14
C GLN A 36 -5.44 11.50 -1.47
N CYS A 37 -5.01 10.25 -1.62
CA CYS A 37 -5.14 9.46 -2.85
C CYS A 37 -5.82 8.10 -2.63
N ASP A 38 -6.70 8.00 -1.62
CA ASP A 38 -7.43 6.76 -1.33
C ASP A 38 -8.28 6.27 -2.53
N ASP A 39 -8.81 7.21 -3.31
CA ASP A 39 -9.61 6.96 -4.51
C ASP A 39 -8.80 6.38 -5.69
N MET A 40 -7.48 6.58 -5.68
CA MET A 40 -6.56 6.02 -6.67
C MET A 40 -6.08 4.60 -6.33
N ALA A 41 -6.35 4.12 -5.11
CA ALA A 41 -5.84 2.83 -4.64
C ALA A 41 -6.67 1.66 -5.19
N GLU A 42 -5.98 0.68 -5.78
CA GLU A 42 -6.60 -0.60 -6.15
C GLU A 42 -6.92 -1.43 -4.89
N VAL A 43 -6.06 -1.33 -3.88
CA VAL A 43 -6.22 -1.99 -2.58
C VAL A 43 -6.06 -0.97 -1.47
N LEU A 44 -7.07 -0.86 -0.61
CA LEU A 44 -7.10 0.07 0.51
C LEU A 44 -7.44 -0.67 1.80
N ILE A 45 -6.49 -0.71 2.74
CA ILE A 45 -6.67 -1.40 4.03
C ILE A 45 -6.53 -0.40 5.17
N ARG A 46 -7.57 -0.33 6.01
CA ARG A 46 -7.58 0.50 7.22
C ARG A 46 -7.15 -0.30 8.44
N GLY A 47 -6.03 0.09 9.04
CA GLY A 47 -5.56 -0.52 10.28
C GLY A 47 -4.08 -0.34 10.53
N LYS A 48 -3.58 -0.97 11.58
CA LYS A 48 -2.18 -0.87 11.99
C LYS A 48 -1.29 -1.61 11.01
N ALA A 49 -0.35 -0.88 10.42
CA ALA A 49 0.61 -1.42 9.45
C ALA A 49 1.35 -2.67 9.97
N GLY A 50 1.78 -2.67 11.23
CA GLY A 50 2.52 -3.80 11.80
C GLY A 50 1.72 -5.11 11.83
N GLU A 51 0.44 -5.05 12.18
CA GLU A 51 -0.44 -6.23 12.21
C GLU A 51 -0.71 -6.72 10.79
N ILE A 52 -1.14 -5.81 9.91
CA ILE A 52 -1.51 -6.13 8.53
C ILE A 52 -0.32 -6.68 7.73
N LEU A 53 0.84 -6.04 7.80
CA LEU A 53 2.03 -6.49 7.06
C LEU A 53 2.55 -7.83 7.58
N THR A 54 2.44 -8.09 8.89
CA THR A 54 2.83 -9.39 9.47
C THR A 54 1.98 -10.51 8.90
N ASP A 55 0.67 -10.31 8.80
CA ASP A 55 -0.24 -11.31 8.22
C ASP A 55 -0.05 -11.43 6.69
N LEU A 56 0.17 -10.31 5.99
CA LEU A 56 0.44 -10.30 4.56
C LEU A 56 1.70 -11.10 4.18
N VAL A 57 2.77 -11.02 4.98
CA VAL A 57 3.98 -11.82 4.74
C VAL A 57 3.70 -13.31 4.88
N LYS A 58 2.95 -13.73 5.92
CA LYS A 58 2.59 -15.16 6.09
C LYS A 58 1.81 -15.69 4.89
N GLU A 59 0.83 -14.92 4.41
CA GLU A 59 0.04 -15.29 3.24
C GLU A 59 0.90 -15.32 1.96
N ALA A 60 1.76 -14.32 1.76
CA ALA A 60 2.63 -14.25 0.59
C ALA A 60 3.61 -15.44 0.53
N GLU A 61 4.19 -15.85 1.67
CA GLU A 61 5.00 -17.07 1.74
C GLU A 61 4.20 -18.33 1.45
N GLY A 62 2.92 -18.38 1.85
CA GLY A 62 2.01 -19.49 1.54
C GLY A 62 1.72 -19.60 0.04
N LEU A 63 1.52 -18.48 -0.64
CA LEU A 63 1.30 -18.40 -2.09
C LEU A 63 2.56 -18.79 -2.89
N GLN A 64 3.74 -18.37 -2.45
CA GLN A 64 5.02 -18.70 -3.11
C GLN A 64 5.38 -20.18 -3.04
N ARG A 65 4.79 -20.93 -2.10
CA ARG A 65 5.01 -22.37 -1.93
C ARG A 65 4.01 -23.22 -2.75
N GLN A 66 3.09 -22.61 -3.49
CA GLN A 66 2.19 -23.34 -4.40
C GLN A 66 2.93 -23.59 -5.73
N PRO A 67 2.91 -24.83 -6.25
CA PRO A 67 3.60 -25.21 -7.49
C PRO A 67 3.01 -24.55 -8.74
#